data_AF-A0A3N7HUQ2-F1
#
_entry.id   AF-A0A3N7HUQ2-F1
#
_cell.length_a   1.000
_cell.length_b   1.000
_cell.length_c   1.000
_cell.angle_alpha   90.00
_cell.angle_beta   90.00
_cell.angle_gamma   90.00
#
_symmetry.space_group_name_H-M   'P 1'
#
loop_
_entity.id
_entity.type
_entity.pdbx_description
1 polymer ?
#
loop_
_entity_poly.entity_id
_entity_poly.type
_entity_poly.pdbx_seq_one_letter_code
_entity_poly.pdbx_strand_id
1 'polypeptide(L)'
;MPAKPAALPDQQAQTLVALGERLRKARLRRQWSAQEVAKQAGITRVTLHRAEAGEPAISIGNLAKVLAVLGLDDDLNHLATDQPLRDTIPDERLPIRRTRRERRIALDSYPQLRQIAWHLDPADTLSPAEALALYERNWRHVSPDTMEPHEKALLDHLTATVGRGVLLV
;
A
#
# COMPACT_ATOMS: atom_id res chain seq x y z
N MET A 1 -19.73 3.48 11.16
CA MET A 1 -20.51 3.24 9.92
C MET A 1 -19.71 3.81 8.76
N PRO A 2 -19.53 3.12 7.63
CA PRO A 2 -18.88 3.73 6.47
C PRO A 2 -19.70 4.96 6.02
N ALA A 3 -19.01 6.02 5.61
CA ALA A 3 -19.63 7.25 5.14
C ALA A 3 -20.55 6.95 3.94
N LYS A 4 -21.71 7.62 3.87
CA LYS A 4 -22.59 7.55 2.70
C LYS A 4 -21.79 8.06 1.49
N PRO A 5 -21.56 7.25 0.45
CA PRO A 5 -20.80 7.70 -0.70
C PRO A 5 -21.50 8.89 -1.35
N ALA A 6 -20.72 9.83 -1.87
CA ALA A 6 -21.24 10.93 -2.66
C ALA A 6 -22.09 10.40 -3.82
N ALA A 7 -23.16 11.12 -4.16
CA ALA A 7 -24.04 10.73 -5.26
C ALA A 7 -23.21 10.63 -6.56
N LEU A 8 -23.26 9.47 -7.21
CA LEU A 8 -22.66 9.30 -8.53
C LEU A 8 -23.49 10.04 -9.57
N PRO A 9 -22.88 10.58 -10.64
CA PRO A 9 -23.65 11.06 -11.77
C PRO A 9 -24.40 9.89 -12.44
N ASP A 10 -25.53 10.22 -13.09
CA ASP A 10 -26.51 9.21 -13.53
C ASP A 10 -25.92 8.14 -14.44
N GLN A 11 -24.97 8.50 -15.30
CA GLN A 11 -24.33 7.56 -16.23
C GLN A 11 -23.49 6.51 -15.50
N GLN A 12 -22.73 6.90 -14.49
CA GLN A 12 -21.94 5.99 -13.66
C GLN A 12 -22.87 5.07 -12.84
N ALA A 13 -23.96 5.62 -12.31
CA ALA A 13 -24.97 4.82 -11.59
C ALA A 13 -25.61 3.77 -12.51
N GLN A 14 -26.01 4.13 -13.72
CA GLN A 14 -26.56 3.19 -14.72
C GLN A 14 -25.55 2.09 -15.09
N THR A 15 -24.26 2.45 -15.21
CA THR A 15 -23.19 1.48 -15.49
C THR A 15 -23.08 0.43 -14.37
N LEU A 16 -23.18 0.86 -13.11
CA LEU A 16 -23.16 -0.06 -11.97
C LEU A 16 -24.42 -0.93 -11.90
N VAL A 17 -25.60 -0.38 -12.19
CA VAL A 17 -26.84 -1.18 -12.29
C VAL A 17 -26.71 -2.26 -13.37
N ALA A 18 -26.19 -1.90 -14.55
CA ALA A 18 -25.96 -2.87 -15.63
C ALA A 18 -24.93 -3.94 -15.27
N LEU A 19 -23.89 -3.59 -14.49
CA LEU A 19 -22.97 -4.56 -13.91
C LEU A 19 -23.69 -5.52 -12.94
N GLY A 20 -24.49 -5.00 -12.01
CA GLY A 20 -25.27 -5.80 -11.07
C GLY A 20 -26.21 -6.79 -11.75
N GLU A 21 -26.90 -6.35 -12.81
CA GLU A 21 -27.74 -7.22 -13.63
C GLU A 21 -26.94 -8.35 -14.29
N ARG A 22 -25.73 -8.08 -14.79
CA ARG A 22 -24.86 -9.11 -15.39
C ARG A 22 -24.47 -10.16 -14.36
N LEU A 23 -24.12 -9.75 -13.13
CA LEU A 23 -23.85 -10.68 -12.02
C LEU A 23 -25.06 -11.55 -11.71
N ARG A 24 -26.24 -10.95 -11.59
CA ARG A 24 -27.49 -11.67 -11.32
C ARG A 24 -27.78 -12.68 -12.43
N LYS A 25 -27.66 -12.28 -13.69
CA LYS A 25 -27.84 -13.17 -14.86
C LYS A 25 -26.81 -14.30 -14.84
N ALA A 26 -25.55 -14.02 -14.53
CA ALA A 26 -24.49 -15.03 -14.44
C ALA A 26 -24.76 -16.07 -13.34
N ARG A 27 -25.28 -15.63 -12.19
CA ARG A 27 -25.72 -16.52 -11.11
C ARG A 27 -26.90 -17.38 -11.53
N LEU A 28 -27.95 -16.77 -12.11
CA LEU A 28 -29.17 -17.49 -12.51
C LEU A 28 -28.90 -18.51 -13.63
N ARG A 29 -28.00 -18.21 -14.57
CA ARG A 29 -27.57 -19.17 -15.62
C ARG A 29 -26.90 -20.42 -15.04
N ARG A 30 -26.26 -20.30 -13.88
CA ARG A 30 -25.64 -21.42 -13.14
C ARG A 30 -26.62 -22.12 -12.21
N GLN A 31 -27.89 -21.69 -12.18
CA GLN A 31 -28.94 -22.20 -11.28
C GLN A 31 -28.59 -22.08 -9.79
N TRP A 32 -27.71 -21.15 -9.43
CA TRP A 32 -27.34 -20.93 -8.03
C TRP A 32 -28.27 -19.94 -7.34
N SER A 33 -28.65 -20.26 -6.11
CA SER A 33 -29.36 -19.35 -5.22
C SER A 33 -28.46 -18.22 -4.75
N ALA A 34 -29.07 -17.10 -4.36
CA ALA A 34 -28.34 -15.99 -3.76
C ALA A 34 -27.63 -16.42 -2.45
N GLN A 35 -28.18 -17.38 -1.72
CA GLN A 35 -27.61 -17.83 -0.46
C GLN A 35 -26.37 -18.70 -0.68
N GLU A 36 -26.36 -19.56 -1.71
CA GLU A 36 -25.20 -20.38 -2.07
C GLU A 36 -24.01 -19.52 -2.50
N VAL A 37 -24.23 -18.56 -3.42
CA VAL A 37 -23.17 -17.66 -3.88
C VAL A 37 -22.64 -16.81 -2.73
N ALA A 38 -23.53 -16.25 -1.90
CA ALA A 38 -23.10 -15.46 -0.75
C ALA A 38 -22.26 -16.28 0.23
N LYS A 39 -22.67 -17.53 0.52
CA LYS A 39 -21.92 -18.45 1.38
C LYS A 39 -20.54 -18.77 0.81
N GLN A 40 -20.45 -19.12 -0.47
CA GLN A 40 -19.18 -19.45 -1.13
C GLN A 40 -18.25 -18.23 -1.22
N ALA A 41 -18.81 -17.04 -1.45
CA ALA A 41 -18.05 -15.79 -1.50
C ALA A 41 -17.66 -15.27 -0.09
N GLY A 42 -18.13 -15.91 0.99
CA GLY A 42 -17.86 -15.48 2.36
C GLY A 42 -18.46 -14.10 2.68
N ILE A 43 -19.64 -13.79 2.13
CA ILE A 43 -20.38 -12.53 2.36
C ILE A 43 -21.82 -12.80 2.81
N THR A 44 -22.49 -11.78 3.30
CA THR A 44 -23.92 -11.89 3.63
C THR A 44 -24.80 -11.90 2.37
N ARG A 45 -25.98 -12.52 2.45
CA ARG A 45 -26.99 -12.46 1.37
C ARG A 45 -27.38 -11.01 1.03
N VAL A 46 -27.39 -10.12 2.02
CA VAL A 46 -27.67 -8.68 1.83
C VAL A 46 -26.56 -8.04 1.00
N THR A 47 -25.29 -8.36 1.26
CA THR A 47 -24.16 -7.87 0.46
C THR A 47 -24.27 -8.32 -1.00
N LEU A 48 -24.62 -9.59 -1.25
CA LEU A 48 -24.83 -10.07 -2.62
C LEU A 48 -25.99 -9.35 -3.30
N HIS A 49 -27.12 -9.16 -2.61
CA HIS A 49 -28.26 -8.42 -3.15
C HIS A 49 -27.88 -7.00 -3.57
N ARG A 50 -27.13 -6.29 -2.72
CA ARG A 50 -26.63 -4.94 -3.02
C ARG A 50 -25.67 -4.92 -4.21
N ALA A 51 -24.82 -5.94 -4.34
CA ALA A 51 -23.94 -6.10 -5.52
C ALA A 51 -24.75 -6.34 -6.80
N GLU A 52 -25.76 -7.21 -6.77
CA GLU A 52 -26.65 -7.45 -7.92
C GLU A 52 -27.55 -6.25 -8.26
N ALA A 53 -27.81 -5.36 -7.30
CA ALA A 53 -28.51 -4.11 -7.53
C ALA A 53 -27.60 -3.00 -8.11
N GLY A 54 -26.29 -3.22 -8.18
CA GLY A 54 -25.33 -2.21 -8.65
C GLY A 54 -25.10 -1.09 -7.64
N GLU A 55 -25.20 -1.37 -6.34
CA GLU A 55 -25.06 -0.32 -5.33
C GLU A 55 -23.60 0.21 -5.25
N PRO A 56 -23.38 1.54 -5.31
CA PRO A 56 -22.03 2.13 -5.33
C PRO A 56 -21.17 1.85 -4.09
N ALA A 57 -21.82 1.62 -2.95
CA ALA A 57 -21.14 1.39 -1.67
C ALA A 57 -20.54 -0.03 -1.53
N ILE A 58 -20.68 -0.88 -2.55
CA ILE A 58 -20.11 -2.23 -2.53
C ILE A 58 -18.60 -2.15 -2.69
N SER A 59 -17.88 -2.71 -1.72
CA SER A 59 -16.42 -2.84 -1.78
C SER A 59 -16.00 -3.66 -3.00
N ILE A 60 -14.97 -3.20 -3.71
CA ILE A 60 -14.36 -3.91 -4.84
C ILE A 60 -13.90 -5.33 -4.45
N GLY A 61 -13.45 -5.52 -3.21
CA GLY A 61 -13.05 -6.84 -2.71
C GLY A 61 -14.22 -7.81 -2.55
N ASN A 62 -15.42 -7.30 -2.21
CA ASN A 62 -16.63 -8.14 -2.18
C ASN A 62 -17.09 -8.48 -3.60
N LEU A 63 -16.97 -7.53 -4.55
CA LEU A 63 -17.26 -7.78 -5.95
C LEU A 63 -16.34 -8.86 -6.53
N ALA A 64 -15.03 -8.77 -6.26
CA ALA A 64 -14.03 -9.75 -6.70
C ALA A 64 -14.34 -11.17 -6.18
N LYS A 65 -14.74 -11.30 -4.91
CA LYS A 65 -15.17 -12.60 -4.33
C LYS A 65 -16.39 -13.18 -5.05
N VAL A 66 -17.38 -12.36 -5.38
CA VAL A 66 -18.57 -12.80 -6.12
C VAL A 66 -18.20 -13.21 -7.55
N LEU A 67 -17.36 -12.43 -8.23
CA LEU A 67 -16.86 -12.77 -9.58
C LEU A 67 -16.11 -14.10 -9.58
N ALA A 68 -15.21 -14.33 -8.62
CA ALA A 68 -14.47 -15.58 -8.48
C ALA A 68 -15.40 -16.79 -8.29
N VAL A 69 -16.40 -16.68 -7.43
CA VAL A 69 -17.41 -17.75 -7.26
C VAL A 69 -18.15 -17.99 -8.56
N LEU A 70 -18.53 -16.93 -9.27
CA LEU A 70 -19.22 -17.03 -10.56
C LEU A 70 -18.28 -17.44 -11.71
N GLY A 71 -16.97 -17.62 -11.51
CA GLY A 71 -16.01 -17.90 -12.59
C GLY A 71 -15.94 -16.77 -13.63
N LEU A 72 -15.98 -15.53 -13.15
CA LEU A 72 -15.86 -14.28 -13.90
C LEU A 72 -14.71 -13.41 -13.35
N ASP A 73 -13.77 -14.00 -12.62
CA ASP A 73 -12.63 -13.32 -12.02
C ASP A 73 -11.69 -12.69 -13.07
N ASP A 74 -11.57 -13.31 -14.24
CA ASP A 74 -10.77 -12.77 -15.34
C ASP A 74 -11.29 -11.41 -15.85
N ASP A 75 -12.59 -11.11 -15.70
CA ASP A 75 -13.16 -9.81 -16.08
C ASP A 75 -12.43 -8.63 -15.42
N LEU A 76 -11.85 -8.84 -14.22
CA LEU A 76 -11.05 -7.82 -13.54
C LEU A 76 -9.74 -7.49 -14.27
N ASN A 77 -9.15 -8.46 -14.97
CA ASN A 77 -7.92 -8.26 -15.75
C ASN A 77 -8.17 -7.43 -17.01
N HIS A 78 -9.42 -7.34 -17.46
CA HIS A 78 -9.80 -6.52 -18.63
C HIS A 78 -10.07 -5.05 -18.26
N LEU A 79 -10.19 -4.73 -16.96
CA LEU A 79 -10.41 -3.37 -16.49
C LEU A 79 -9.12 -2.54 -16.57
N ALA A 80 -9.23 -1.32 -17.13
CA ALA A 80 -8.11 -0.41 -17.31
C ALA A 80 -6.93 -1.03 -18.10
N THR A 81 -7.24 -1.93 -19.03
CA THR A 81 -6.28 -2.40 -20.04
C THR A 81 -5.83 -1.25 -20.92
N ASP A 82 -4.57 -1.31 -21.37
CA ASP A 82 -3.95 -0.25 -22.17
C ASP A 82 -4.78 0.01 -23.43
N GLN A 83 -5.48 1.14 -23.44
CA GLN A 83 -6.07 1.67 -24.66
C GLN A 83 -5.03 2.59 -25.31
N PRO A 84 -4.91 2.58 -26.65
CA PRO A 84 -4.04 3.51 -27.36
C PRO A 84 -4.61 4.94 -27.23
N LEU A 85 -4.43 5.54 -26.07
CA LEU A 85 -4.68 6.95 -25.85
C LEU A 85 -3.54 7.72 -26.50
N ARG A 86 -3.88 8.74 -27.28
CA ARG A 86 -2.93 9.53 -28.09
C ARG A 86 -1.81 10.18 -27.27
N ASP A 87 -1.97 10.27 -25.95
CA ASP A 87 -1.09 10.98 -25.02
C ASP A 87 -0.55 10.07 -23.88
N THR A 88 -0.30 8.79 -24.17
CA THR A 88 0.36 7.90 -23.20
C THR A 88 1.88 8.10 -23.20
N ILE A 89 2.48 8.11 -22.01
CA ILE A 89 3.92 8.01 -21.86
C ILE A 89 4.29 6.54 -21.62
N PRO A 90 5.40 6.04 -22.19
CA PRO A 90 5.90 4.70 -21.90
C PRO A 90 6.11 4.47 -20.40
N ASP A 91 5.93 3.22 -19.98
CA ASP A 91 6.11 2.79 -18.58
C ASP A 91 7.47 3.20 -18.01
N GLU A 92 8.52 3.21 -18.82
CA GLU A 92 9.88 3.61 -18.42
C GLU A 92 9.97 5.09 -18.05
N ARG A 93 9.04 5.92 -18.54
CA ARG A 93 8.96 7.36 -18.26
C ARG A 93 7.93 7.67 -17.16
N LEU A 94 7.20 6.66 -16.66
CA LEU A 94 6.34 6.85 -15.50
C LEU A 94 7.19 7.27 -14.30
N PRO A 95 6.67 8.17 -13.44
CA PRO A 95 7.37 8.52 -12.22
C PRO A 95 7.50 7.24 -11.38
N ILE A 96 8.73 6.75 -11.25
CA ILE A 96 9.01 5.66 -10.33
C ILE A 96 8.58 6.17 -8.97
N ARG A 97 7.50 5.60 -8.45
CA ARG A 97 7.14 5.75 -7.04
C ARG A 97 8.32 5.14 -6.32
N ARG A 98 9.25 5.99 -5.88
CA ARG A 98 10.29 5.60 -4.93
C ARG A 98 9.50 5.21 -3.70
N THR A 99 9.06 3.95 -3.64
CA THR A 99 8.86 3.28 -2.38
C THR A 99 10.10 3.65 -1.60
N ARG A 100 9.89 4.16 -0.39
CA ARG A 100 10.93 4.59 0.53
C ARG A 100 11.81 3.36 0.79
N ARG A 101 12.66 2.96 -0.17
CA ARG A 101 13.86 2.16 0.05
C ARG A 101 14.63 3.07 0.97
N GLU A 102 14.44 2.82 2.25
CA GLU A 102 15.19 3.43 3.32
C GLU A 102 16.64 3.46 2.84
N ARG A 103 17.19 4.66 2.64
CA ARG A 103 18.58 4.78 2.21
C ARG A 103 19.39 4.08 3.29
N ARG A 104 19.91 2.90 2.98
CA ARG A 104 20.73 2.17 3.93
C ARG A 104 22.02 2.97 4.12
N ILE A 105 22.39 3.15 5.37
CA ILE A 105 23.52 3.96 5.81
C ILE A 105 24.71 3.02 5.91
N ALA A 106 25.77 3.26 5.13
CA ALA A 106 26.99 2.48 5.19
C ALA A 106 27.79 2.88 6.43
N LEU A 107 28.18 1.91 7.28
CA LEU A 107 28.86 2.18 8.54
C LEU A 107 30.25 2.81 8.35
N ASP A 108 30.97 2.42 7.30
CA ASP A 108 32.31 2.91 6.95
C ASP A 108 32.40 4.42 6.74
N SER A 109 31.29 5.05 6.35
CA SER A 109 31.22 6.46 5.99
C SER A 109 31.02 7.38 7.22
N TYR A 110 30.79 6.81 8.40
CA TYR A 110 30.42 7.53 9.62
C TYR A 110 31.25 7.01 10.81
N PRO A 111 32.38 7.67 11.14
CA PRO A 111 33.32 7.18 12.14
C PRO A 111 32.74 6.93 13.53
N GLN A 112 31.88 7.81 14.03
CA GLN A 112 31.27 7.63 15.36
C GLN A 112 30.15 6.58 15.35
N LEU A 113 29.34 6.53 14.30
CA LEU A 113 28.37 5.45 14.11
C LEU A 113 29.07 4.09 14.03
N ARG A 114 30.21 4.01 13.34
CA ARG A 114 31.05 2.81 13.28
C ARG A 114 31.60 2.44 14.66
N GLN A 115 32.07 3.42 15.41
CA GLN A 115 32.61 3.23 16.76
C GLN A 115 31.57 2.64 17.73
N ILE A 116 30.32 3.11 17.68
CA ILE A 116 29.24 2.61 18.54
C ILE A 116 28.58 1.32 18.01
N ALA A 117 28.82 0.98 16.74
CA ALA A 117 28.35 -0.23 16.08
C ALA A 117 29.36 -1.39 16.18
N TRP A 118 30.03 -1.56 17.33
CA TRP A 118 31.13 -2.54 17.49
C TRP A 118 30.73 -4.02 17.32
N HIS A 119 29.43 -4.35 17.31
CA HIS A 119 28.93 -5.71 17.06
C HIS A 119 28.70 -6.02 15.58
N LEU A 120 28.81 -5.04 14.68
CA LEU A 120 28.51 -5.17 13.25
C LEU A 120 29.80 -5.17 12.42
N ASP A 121 29.75 -5.75 11.22
CA ASP A 121 30.85 -5.71 10.26
C ASP A 121 30.98 -4.30 9.65
N PRO A 122 32.19 -3.77 9.36
CA PRO A 122 32.32 -2.47 8.70
C PRO A 122 31.58 -2.37 7.35
N ALA A 123 31.40 -3.47 6.63
CA ALA A 123 30.70 -3.51 5.35
C ALA A 123 29.17 -3.55 5.49
N ASP A 124 28.64 -3.67 6.71
CA ASP A 124 27.20 -3.70 6.94
C ASP A 124 26.55 -2.33 6.69
N THR A 125 25.30 -2.38 6.25
CA THR A 125 24.49 -1.18 6.01
C THR A 125 23.25 -1.19 6.90
N LEU A 126 22.97 -0.07 7.55
CA LEU A 126 21.89 0.07 8.51
C LEU A 126 20.68 0.80 7.93
N SER A 127 19.48 0.44 8.37
CA SER A 127 18.32 1.31 8.18
C SER A 127 18.47 2.61 9.00
N PRO A 128 17.80 3.70 8.62
CA PRO A 128 17.76 4.94 9.40
C PRO A 128 17.32 4.73 10.86
N ALA A 129 16.40 3.78 11.11
CA ALA A 129 15.92 3.50 12.45
C ALA A 129 16.94 2.75 13.31
N GLU A 130 17.64 1.78 12.74
CA GLU A 130 18.72 1.06 13.43
C GLU A 130 19.89 2.01 13.76
N ALA A 131 20.26 2.88 12.83
CA ALA A 131 21.31 3.87 13.04
C ALA A 131 20.96 4.83 14.19
N LEU A 132 19.72 5.35 14.23
CA LEU A 132 19.27 6.22 15.31
C LEU A 132 19.25 5.47 16.66
N ALA A 133 18.74 4.25 16.69
CA ALA A 133 18.69 3.44 17.91
C ALA A 133 20.08 3.13 18.48
N LEU A 134 21.10 2.98 17.63
CA LEU A 134 22.48 2.84 18.07
C LEU A 134 23.00 4.12 18.72
N TYR A 135 22.73 5.29 18.13
CA TYR A 135 23.07 6.58 18.73
C TYR A 135 22.42 6.79 20.09
N GLU A 136 21.12 6.50 20.21
CA GLU A 136 20.36 6.63 21.45
C GLU A 136 20.89 5.70 22.55
N ARG A 137 21.10 4.42 22.22
CA ARG A 137 21.55 3.42 23.21
C ARG A 137 22.98 3.64 23.68
N ASN A 138 23.86 4.09 22.78
CA ASN A 138 25.30 4.13 23.00
C ASN A 138 25.86 5.56 23.11
N TRP A 139 25.00 6.57 23.36
CA TRP A 139 25.39 7.98 23.34
C TRP A 139 26.59 8.32 24.23
N ARG A 140 26.76 7.64 25.37
CA ARG A 140 27.91 7.85 26.29
C ARG A 140 29.28 7.61 25.64
N HIS A 141 29.33 6.93 24.50
CA HIS A 141 30.54 6.65 23.72
C HIS A 141 30.67 7.54 22.48
N VAL A 142 29.69 8.42 22.24
CA VAL A 142 29.66 9.39 21.14
C VAL A 142 30.31 10.67 21.63
N SER A 143 31.19 11.27 20.82
CA SER A 143 31.89 12.51 21.15
C SER A 143 31.38 13.63 20.24
N PRO A 144 30.29 14.33 20.61
CA PRO A 144 29.62 15.30 19.75
C PRO A 144 30.52 16.48 19.36
N ASP A 145 31.48 16.84 20.21
CA ASP A 145 32.42 17.94 19.96
C ASP A 145 33.47 17.62 18.89
N THR A 146 33.71 16.34 18.62
CA THR A 146 34.68 15.86 17.61
C THR A 146 34.01 15.28 16.37
N MET A 147 32.70 15.48 16.20
CA MET A 147 31.92 14.88 15.11
C MET A 147 32.13 15.60 13.79
N GLU A 148 32.33 14.84 12.71
CA GLU A 148 32.49 15.40 11.38
C GLU A 148 31.18 16.03 10.88
N PRO A 149 31.23 17.10 10.06
CA PRO A 149 30.03 17.83 9.64
C PRO A 149 28.99 16.97 8.92
N HIS A 150 29.40 15.98 8.11
CA HIS A 150 28.47 15.07 7.42
C HIS A 150 27.83 14.06 8.36
N GLU A 151 28.53 13.63 9.42
CA GLU A 151 27.99 12.72 10.42
C GLU A 151 26.97 13.42 11.32
N LYS A 152 27.24 14.69 11.68
CA LYS A 152 26.26 15.55 12.35
C LYS A 152 25.01 15.75 11.51
N ALA A 153 25.18 16.02 10.20
CA ALA A 153 24.05 16.16 9.28
C ALA A 153 23.22 14.87 9.14
N LEU A 154 23.86 13.70 9.21
CA LEU A 154 23.17 12.42 9.27
C LEU A 154 22.31 12.34 10.55
N LEU A 155 22.90 12.61 11.72
CA LEU A 155 22.20 12.53 13.00
C LEU A 155 21.01 13.49 13.08
N ASP A 156 21.16 14.73 12.61
CA ASP A 156 20.07 15.71 12.52
C ASP A 156 18.94 15.20 11.61
N HIS A 157 19.29 14.65 10.45
CA HIS A 157 18.33 14.05 9.52
C HIS A 157 17.61 12.84 10.14
N LEU A 158 18.33 11.95 10.85
CA LEU A 158 17.74 10.79 11.51
C LEU A 158 16.77 11.20 12.62
N THR A 159 17.15 12.19 13.42
CA THR A 159 16.32 12.74 14.49
C THR A 159 15.04 13.35 13.92
N ALA A 160 15.14 14.14 12.84
CA ALA A 160 13.99 14.76 12.19
C ALA A 160 13.05 13.74 11.50
N THR A 161 13.60 12.69 10.90
CA THR A 161 12.81 11.76 10.06
C THR A 161 12.31 10.51 10.78
N VAL A 162 13.02 10.04 11.80
CA VAL A 162 12.72 8.82 12.57
C VAL A 162 12.44 9.12 14.03
N GLY A 163 13.27 9.95 14.67
CA GLY A 163 13.16 10.32 16.09
C GLY A 163 12.03 11.30 16.42
N ARG A 164 11.21 11.71 15.43
CA ARG A 164 10.15 12.72 15.58
C ARG A 164 10.65 14.04 16.18
N GLY A 165 11.92 14.39 15.94
CA GLY A 165 12.55 15.61 16.41
C GLY A 165 13.19 15.54 17.80
N VAL A 166 13.21 14.37 18.45
CA VAL A 166 13.86 14.17 19.75
C VAL A 166 14.87 13.03 19.65
N LEU A 167 16.07 13.25 20.18
CA LEU A 167 17.08 12.23 20.37
C LEU A 167 17.01 11.74 21.82
N LEU A 168 16.75 10.45 22.05
CA LEU A 168 16.69 9.88 23.39
C LEU A 168 18.11 9.52 23.87
N VAL A 169 18.66 10.31 24.78
CA VAL A 169 20.06 10.24 25.27
C VAL A 169 20.13 10.15 26.78
#